data_AF-A0A957HDU9-F1
#
_entry.id   AF-A0A957HDU9-F1
#
_cell.length_a   1.000
_cell.length_b   1.000
_cell.length_c   1.000
_cell.angle_alpha   90.00
_cell.angle_beta   90.00
_cell.angle_gamma   90.00
#
_symmetry.space_group_name_H-M   'P 1'
#
loop_
_entity.id
_entity.type
_entity.pdbx_description
1 polymer ?
#
loop_
_entity_poly.entity_id
_entity_poly.type
_entity_poly.pdbx_seq_one_letter_code
_entity_poly.pdbx_strand_id
1 'polypeptide(L)'
;CGILAPNITYAIFITHNYTRGTAVMGAVDMGNAHMSKVLSNTHSNLNGKNLRAISEEHCKNLEITTLTAARNKIAHISPKIRDMRQLAFIDLRDNKLDKLPIQLAELPRLRTLLVTRGNPLRGIPADVREAGDDAILWWLQQQI
;
A
#
# COMPACT_ATOMS: atom_id res chain seq x y z
N CYS A 1 30.88 10.98 -35.26
CA CYS A 1 30.31 12.31 -35.56
C CYS A 1 28.84 12.23 -35.22
N GLY A 2 28.48 12.48 -33.95
CA GLY A 2 27.65 13.64 -33.58
C GLY A 2 26.18 13.23 -33.62
N ILE A 3 25.25 13.65 -32.77
CA ILE A 3 25.13 14.64 -31.71
C ILE A 3 23.79 14.21 -31.03
N LEU A 4 23.59 14.13 -29.71
CA LEU A 4 23.00 15.20 -28.87
C LEU A 4 22.51 14.52 -27.56
N ALA A 5 23.00 15.00 -26.42
CA ALA A 5 22.24 15.06 -25.16
C ALA A 5 21.15 16.17 -25.29
N PRO A 6 20.24 16.48 -24.32
CA PRO A 6 20.28 16.16 -22.88
C PRO A 6 18.90 15.90 -22.21
N ASN A 7 18.95 15.65 -20.88
CA ASN A 7 17.97 15.94 -19.80
C ASN A 7 16.47 16.10 -20.13
N ILE A 8 15.60 15.50 -19.32
CA ILE A 8 14.59 16.23 -18.50
C ILE A 8 13.88 15.27 -17.53
N THR A 9 13.94 15.69 -16.26
CA THR A 9 13.12 15.37 -15.09
C THR A 9 11.67 14.99 -15.40
N TYR A 10 11.18 13.86 -14.89
CA TYR A 10 9.74 13.61 -14.78
C TYR A 10 9.37 13.28 -13.33
N ALA A 11 8.94 14.32 -12.61
CA ALA A 11 7.97 14.20 -11.55
C ALA A 11 6.59 14.05 -12.18
N ILE A 12 5.85 13.01 -11.85
CA ILE A 12 4.42 12.92 -12.16
C ILE A 12 3.67 12.63 -10.87
N PHE A 13 3.05 13.68 -10.35
CA PHE A 13 1.92 13.60 -9.43
C PHE A 13 0.81 12.79 -10.11
N ILE A 14 0.29 11.75 -9.44
CA ILE A 14 -0.91 11.08 -9.90
C ILE A 14 -2.07 11.51 -9.01
N THR A 15 -2.80 12.49 -9.52
CA THR A 15 -4.16 12.81 -9.12
C THR A 15 -5.13 11.69 -9.50
N HIS A 16 -6.24 11.66 -8.77
CA HIS A 16 -7.33 10.69 -8.79
C HIS A 16 -7.94 10.39 -10.18
N ASN A 17 -8.64 9.25 -10.20
CA ASN A 17 -9.74 8.83 -11.09
C ASN A 17 -9.38 8.01 -12.32
N TYR A 18 -9.51 6.69 -12.15
CA TYR A 18 -9.57 5.71 -13.22
C TYR A 18 -11.04 5.52 -13.63
N THR A 19 -11.44 6.08 -14.77
CA THR A 19 -12.66 5.67 -15.47
C THR A 19 -12.41 5.53 -16.97
N ARG A 20 -12.72 4.32 -17.45
CA ARG A 20 -13.06 3.89 -18.82
C ARG A 20 -11.95 3.91 -19.88
N GLY A 21 -11.76 2.74 -20.47
CA GLY A 21 -10.68 2.45 -21.40
C GLY A 21 -11.03 2.62 -22.87
N THR A 22 -10.04 2.32 -23.70
CA THR A 22 -10.16 1.86 -25.09
C THR A 22 -8.84 1.16 -25.44
N ALA A 23 -8.97 0.06 -26.18
CA ALA A 23 -7.86 -0.77 -26.63
C ALA A 23 -7.06 -0.08 -27.75
N VAL A 24 -5.74 -0.30 -27.76
CA VAL A 24 -4.96 -0.33 -29.00
C VAL A 24 -4.05 -1.56 -28.92
N MET A 25 -4.49 -2.66 -29.54
CA MET A 25 -3.67 -3.84 -29.83
C MET A 25 -3.06 -3.62 -31.22
N GLY A 26 -1.74 -3.66 -31.33
CA GLY A 26 -1.06 -3.52 -32.61
C GLY A 26 0.46 -3.61 -32.51
N ALA A 27 0.93 -4.85 -32.53
CA ALA A 27 2.26 -5.28 -32.95
C ALA A 27 3.46 -5.11 -31.98
N VAL A 28 4.37 -6.07 -32.18
CA VAL A 28 5.78 -6.18 -31.78
C VAL A 28 6.07 -6.61 -30.33
N ASP A 29 6.42 -7.89 -30.23
CA ASP A 29 7.61 -8.42 -29.57
C ASP A 29 7.42 -9.48 -28.49
N MET A 30 7.91 -10.67 -28.84
CA MET A 30 8.12 -11.87 -28.04
C MET A 30 9.17 -11.69 -26.92
N GLY A 31 9.26 -10.49 -26.33
CA GLY A 31 10.11 -10.13 -25.20
C GLY A 31 9.33 -9.72 -23.93
N ASN A 32 8.00 -9.72 -23.96
CA ASN A 32 7.18 -9.11 -22.92
C ASN A 32 6.62 -10.05 -21.83
N ALA A 33 6.91 -11.36 -21.88
CA ALA A 33 6.50 -12.25 -20.78
C ALA A 33 7.21 -11.92 -19.45
N HIS A 34 8.42 -11.34 -19.52
CA HIS A 34 9.20 -10.94 -18.34
C HIS A 34 8.95 -9.48 -17.90
N MET A 35 8.57 -8.58 -18.81
CA MET A 35 8.23 -7.19 -18.46
C MET A 35 6.77 -7.00 -18.01
N SER A 36 5.88 -7.94 -18.34
CA SER A 36 4.51 -7.95 -17.79
C SER A 36 4.50 -8.07 -16.26
N LYS A 37 5.52 -8.72 -15.67
CA LYS A 37 5.68 -8.78 -14.20
C LYS A 37 6.25 -7.50 -13.60
N VAL A 38 7.02 -6.73 -14.37
CA VAL A 38 7.65 -5.46 -13.93
C VAL A 38 6.68 -4.27 -14.02
N LEU A 39 5.63 -4.36 -14.85
CA LEU A 39 4.58 -3.32 -14.95
C LEU A 39 3.27 -3.68 -14.24
N SER A 40 3.10 -4.92 -13.74
CA SER A 40 2.03 -5.23 -12.80
C SER A 40 2.44 -4.72 -11.42
N ASN A 41 2.40 -3.38 -11.30
CA ASN A 41 2.26 -2.66 -10.06
C ASN A 41 1.29 -3.44 -9.17
N THR A 42 1.80 -4.24 -8.25
CA THR A 42 1.03 -5.30 -7.60
C THR A 42 0.13 -4.68 -6.52
N HIS A 43 -0.95 -4.06 -6.98
CA HIS A 43 -1.91 -3.29 -6.20
C HIS A 43 -3.08 -4.21 -5.84
N SER A 44 -3.34 -4.37 -4.55
CA SER A 44 -4.51 -5.09 -4.05
C SER A 44 -5.53 -4.09 -3.54
N ASN A 45 -6.69 -4.03 -4.21
CA ASN A 45 -7.82 -3.21 -3.79
C ASN A 45 -8.89 -4.07 -3.11
N LEU A 46 -9.05 -3.83 -1.82
CA LEU A 46 -10.00 -4.48 -0.92
C LEU A 46 -11.02 -3.48 -0.37
N ASN A 47 -11.09 -2.25 -0.89
CA ASN A 47 -11.96 -1.21 -0.36
C ASN A 47 -13.44 -1.59 -0.43
N GLY A 48 -14.21 -1.33 0.64
CA GLY A 48 -15.66 -1.52 0.63
C GLY A 48 -16.14 -2.97 0.57
N LYS A 49 -15.28 -3.95 0.82
CA LYS A 49 -15.60 -5.39 0.79
C LYS A 49 -16.20 -5.93 2.11
N ASN A 50 -16.61 -5.04 3.03
CA ASN A 50 -17.14 -5.39 4.36
C ASN A 50 -16.22 -6.33 5.17
N LEU A 51 -14.90 -6.26 4.94
CA LEU A 51 -13.93 -7.12 5.61
C LEU A 51 -13.90 -6.83 7.11
N ARG A 52 -13.86 -7.88 7.93
CA ARG A 52 -13.72 -7.77 9.39
C ARG A 52 -12.27 -7.91 9.87
N ALA A 53 -11.41 -8.52 9.05
CA ALA A 53 -10.00 -8.71 9.34
C ALA A 53 -9.18 -8.83 8.04
N ILE A 54 -7.91 -8.44 8.11
CA ILE A 54 -6.90 -8.86 7.12
C ILE A 54 -6.38 -10.22 7.57
N SER A 55 -7.03 -11.28 7.10
CA SER A 55 -6.63 -12.67 7.36
C SER A 55 -5.34 -13.05 6.63
N GLU A 56 -4.75 -14.18 7.02
CA GLU A 56 -3.54 -14.75 6.40
C GLU A 56 -3.65 -14.94 4.89
N GLU A 57 -4.85 -15.26 4.40
CA GLU A 57 -5.08 -15.47 2.97
C GLU A 57 -4.80 -14.22 2.13
N HIS A 58 -5.09 -13.05 2.68
CA HIS A 58 -4.78 -11.78 2.03
C HIS A 58 -3.28 -11.45 2.06
N CYS A 59 -2.53 -12.08 2.97
CA CYS A 59 -1.08 -11.94 3.12
C CYS A 59 -0.29 -12.98 2.31
N LYS A 60 -0.96 -13.93 1.61
CA LYS A 60 -0.30 -14.97 0.79
C LYS A 60 0.44 -14.39 -0.42
N ASN A 61 0.00 -13.25 -0.94
CA ASN A 61 0.62 -12.64 -2.11
C ASN A 61 1.77 -11.70 -1.70
N LEU A 62 2.99 -12.25 -1.75
CA LEU A 62 4.23 -11.59 -1.31
C LEU A 62 4.76 -10.55 -2.30
N GLU A 63 4.17 -10.48 -3.50
CA GLU A 63 4.57 -9.53 -4.55
C GLU A 63 3.85 -8.17 -4.40
N ILE A 64 2.81 -8.09 -3.55
CA ILE A 64 2.02 -6.86 -3.36
C ILE A 64 2.88 -5.70 -2.85
N THR A 65 2.80 -4.58 -3.56
CA THR A 65 3.49 -3.31 -3.21
C THR A 65 2.54 -2.28 -2.62
N THR A 66 1.27 -2.32 -3.00
CA THR A 66 0.23 -1.38 -2.54
C THR A 66 -1.00 -2.14 -2.08
N LEU A 67 -1.42 -1.95 -0.83
CA LEU A 67 -2.64 -2.52 -0.27
C LEU A 67 -3.61 -1.42 0.13
N THR A 68 -4.77 -1.36 -0.53
CA THR A 68 -5.86 -0.48 -0.13
C THR A 68 -7.01 -1.31 0.42
N ALA A 69 -7.38 -1.08 1.68
CA ALA A 69 -8.45 -1.77 2.37
C ALA A 69 -9.31 -0.78 3.19
N ALA A 70 -9.45 0.44 2.70
CA ALA A 70 -10.26 1.48 3.30
C ALA A 70 -11.77 1.17 3.23
N ARG A 71 -12.56 1.80 4.10
CA ARG A 71 -14.03 1.65 4.16
C ARG A 71 -14.47 0.20 4.37
N ASN A 72 -13.79 -0.52 5.26
CA ASN A 72 -14.18 -1.85 5.69
C ASN A 72 -14.58 -1.82 7.17
N LYS A 73 -14.70 -2.99 7.80
CA LYS A 73 -14.96 -3.14 9.24
C LYS A 73 -13.78 -3.85 9.90
N ILE A 74 -12.56 -3.61 9.40
CA ILE A 74 -11.36 -4.34 9.83
C ILE A 74 -11.05 -3.96 11.28
N ALA A 75 -11.12 -4.94 12.17
CA ALA A 75 -10.74 -4.78 13.58
C ALA A 75 -9.36 -5.38 13.88
N HIS A 76 -8.93 -6.35 13.07
CA HIS A 76 -7.69 -7.10 13.28
C HIS A 76 -6.91 -7.28 11.98
N ILE A 77 -5.59 -7.22 12.07
CA ILE A 77 -4.64 -7.50 10.99
C ILE A 77 -3.80 -8.69 11.42
N SER A 78 -3.67 -9.69 10.56
CA SER A 78 -2.85 -10.88 10.85
C SER A 78 -1.37 -10.52 10.99
N PRO A 79 -0.63 -11.14 11.93
CA PRO A 79 0.82 -10.95 12.05
C PRO A 79 1.59 -11.42 10.82
N LYS A 80 0.98 -12.25 9.95
CA LYS A 80 1.59 -12.65 8.66
C LYS A 80 1.74 -11.49 7.67
N ILE A 81 1.25 -10.29 8.00
CA ILE A 81 1.53 -9.08 7.20
C ILE A 81 3.03 -8.85 7.02
N ARG A 82 3.88 -9.25 7.98
CA ARG A 82 5.36 -9.14 7.89
C ARG A 82 5.97 -9.86 6.69
N ASP A 83 5.30 -10.89 6.17
CA ASP A 83 5.82 -11.71 5.07
C ASP A 83 5.72 -10.93 3.74
N MET A 84 4.88 -9.90 3.66
CA MET A 84 4.69 -9.03 2.50
C MET A 84 5.84 -8.02 2.33
N ARG A 85 7.07 -8.52 2.13
CA ARG A 85 8.32 -7.72 2.08
C ARG A 85 8.37 -6.62 1.00
N GLN A 86 7.50 -6.71 0.00
CA GLN A 86 7.39 -5.74 -1.09
C GLN A 86 6.44 -4.57 -0.76
N LEU A 87 5.66 -4.68 0.31
CA LEU A 87 4.62 -3.73 0.64
C LEU A 87 5.22 -2.38 1.04
N ALA A 88 4.89 -1.35 0.26
CA ALA A 88 5.39 0.01 0.41
C ALA A 88 4.31 0.99 0.86
N PHE A 89 3.05 0.73 0.48
CA PHE A 89 1.91 1.58 0.79
C PHE A 89 0.74 0.77 1.33
N ILE A 90 0.15 1.23 2.43
CA ILE A 90 -1.03 0.64 3.05
C ILE A 90 -2.06 1.73 3.36
N ASP A 91 -3.30 1.53 2.91
CA ASP A 91 -4.44 2.38 3.29
C ASP A 91 -5.51 1.55 4.02
N LEU A 92 -5.73 1.90 5.29
CA LEU A 92 -6.66 1.25 6.21
C LEU A 92 -7.64 2.25 6.84
N ARG A 93 -7.85 3.42 6.21
CA ARG A 93 -8.79 4.43 6.70
C ARG A 93 -10.24 3.92 6.72
N ASP A 94 -11.06 4.53 7.57
CA ASP A 94 -12.49 4.19 7.71
C ASP A 94 -12.70 2.70 8.03
N ASN A 95 -12.02 2.21 9.07
CA ASN A 95 -12.10 0.83 9.56
C ASN A 95 -12.48 0.80 11.06
N LYS A 96 -12.19 -0.30 11.77
CA LYS A 96 -12.45 -0.45 13.21
C LYS A 96 -11.19 -0.89 13.95
N LEU A 97 -10.01 -0.50 13.46
CA LEU A 97 -8.73 -0.87 14.04
C LEU A 97 -8.55 -0.19 15.40
N ASP A 98 -8.50 -0.99 16.45
CA ASP A 98 -8.23 -0.54 17.81
C ASP A 98 -6.72 -0.53 18.10
N LYS A 99 -6.00 -1.50 17.53
CA LYS A 99 -4.55 -1.65 17.65
C LYS A 99 -3.96 -2.00 16.29
N LEU A 100 -2.72 -1.60 16.08
CA LEU A 100 -1.93 -2.00 14.91
C LEU A 100 -0.91 -3.07 15.35
N PRO A 101 -0.74 -4.16 14.60
CA PRO A 101 0.27 -5.16 14.91
C PRO A 101 1.67 -4.57 14.73
N ILE A 102 2.59 -4.88 15.65
CA ILE A 102 4.00 -4.47 15.56
C ILE A 102 4.67 -4.98 14.29
N GLN A 103 4.17 -6.07 13.72
CA GLN A 103 4.62 -6.65 12.46
C GLN A 103 4.52 -5.69 11.25
N LEU A 104 3.71 -4.62 11.33
CA LEU A 104 3.72 -3.56 10.33
C LEU A 104 5.04 -2.77 10.32
N ALA A 105 5.71 -2.65 11.47
CA ALA A 105 7.02 -2.01 11.59
C ALA A 105 8.14 -2.86 10.99
N GLU A 106 7.98 -4.19 10.98
CA GLU A 106 8.95 -5.15 10.43
C GLU A 106 9.02 -5.13 8.89
N LEU A 107 8.12 -4.39 8.22
CA LEU A 107 8.08 -4.30 6.77
C LEU A 107 9.20 -3.40 6.24
N PRO A 108 10.22 -3.94 5.54
CA PRO A 108 11.44 -3.19 5.19
C PRO A 108 11.18 -2.07 4.16
N ARG A 109 10.12 -2.23 3.36
CA ARG A 109 9.76 -1.32 2.28
C ARG A 109 8.59 -0.43 2.59
N LEU A 110 7.95 -0.56 3.76
CA LEU A 110 6.82 0.28 4.13
C LEU A 110 7.30 1.74 4.24
N ARG A 111 6.62 2.62 3.53
CA ARG A 111 6.89 4.07 3.50
C ARG A 111 5.66 4.88 3.87
N THR A 112 4.47 4.36 3.64
CA THR A 112 3.23 5.08 3.89
C THR A 112 2.19 4.15 4.50
N LEU A 113 1.62 4.58 5.61
CA LEU A 113 0.58 3.88 6.36
C LEU A 113 -0.55 4.85 6.69
N LEU A 114 -1.67 4.75 6.00
CA LEU A 114 -2.83 5.62 6.25
C LEU A 114 -3.83 4.90 7.18
N VAL A 115 -4.00 5.39 8.41
CA VAL A 115 -4.79 4.73 9.47
C VAL A 115 -5.56 5.70 10.37
N THR A 116 -5.12 6.96 10.51
CA THR A 116 -5.68 7.97 11.43
C THR A 116 -7.17 8.21 11.24
N ARG A 117 -7.62 8.30 9.99
CA ARG A 117 -9.02 8.63 9.69
C ARG A 117 -9.93 7.42 9.90
N GLY A 118 -10.96 7.62 10.71
CA GLY A 118 -12.07 6.66 10.84
C GLY A 118 -11.70 5.36 11.56
N ASN A 119 -10.62 5.33 12.34
CA ASN A 119 -10.26 4.21 13.23
C ASN A 119 -10.16 4.66 14.69
N PRO A 120 -10.60 3.84 15.66
CA PRO A 120 -10.55 4.19 17.07
C PRO A 120 -9.12 4.20 17.65
N LEU A 121 -8.18 3.41 17.10
CA LEU A 121 -6.74 3.36 17.43
C LEU A 121 -6.42 3.59 18.93
N ARG A 122 -7.16 2.97 19.87
CA ARG A 122 -6.99 3.26 21.31
C ARG A 122 -5.67 2.74 21.86
N GLY A 123 -5.01 1.82 21.15
CA GLY A 123 -3.69 1.33 21.50
C GLY A 123 -2.54 2.30 21.19
N ILE A 124 -2.81 3.43 20.53
CA ILE A 124 -1.81 4.42 20.16
C ILE A 124 -2.05 5.71 20.97
N PRO A 125 -1.00 6.35 21.54
CA PRO A 125 -1.14 7.61 22.25
C PRO A 125 -1.88 8.68 21.42
N ALA A 126 -2.72 9.48 22.08
CA ALA A 126 -3.52 10.50 21.40
C ALA A 126 -2.65 11.50 20.63
N ASP A 127 -1.54 11.95 21.22
CA ASP A 127 -0.59 12.88 20.62
C ASP A 127 -0.03 12.36 19.29
N VAL A 128 0.27 11.05 19.22
CA VAL A 128 0.78 10.40 18.01
C VAL A 128 -0.31 10.32 16.94
N ARG A 129 -1.56 10.01 17.34
CA ARG A 129 -2.69 9.96 16.43
C ARG A 129 -3.05 11.34 15.86
N GLU A 130 -2.89 12.40 16.66
CA GLU A 130 -3.12 13.78 16.25
C GLU A 130 -2.00 14.32 15.36
N ALA A 131 -0.76 13.87 15.58
CA ALA A 131 0.39 14.23 14.74
C ALA A 131 0.30 13.68 13.31
N GLY A 132 -0.45 12.60 13.09
CA GLY A 132 -0.81 12.11 11.77
C GLY A 132 -0.36 10.67 11.47
N ASP A 133 -0.58 10.26 10.22
CA ASP A 133 -0.29 8.91 9.72
C ASP A 133 1.21 8.57 9.79
N ASP A 134 2.07 9.51 9.42
CA ASP A 134 3.52 9.33 9.45
C ASP A 134 4.06 9.19 10.89
N ALA A 135 3.47 9.92 11.84
CA ALA A 135 3.83 9.82 13.25
C ALA A 135 3.46 8.44 13.82
N ILE A 136 2.33 7.86 13.40
CA ILE A 136 1.95 6.49 13.78
C ILE A 136 2.94 5.47 13.21
N LEU A 137 3.32 5.60 11.94
CA LEU A 137 4.31 4.71 11.34
C LEU A 137 5.66 4.80 12.08
N TRP A 138 6.09 6.02 12.37
CA TRP A 138 7.31 6.26 13.14
C TRP A 138 7.22 5.65 14.56
N TRP A 139 6.09 5.86 15.25
CA TRP A 139 5.86 5.32 16.60
C TRP A 139 5.86 3.79 16.64
N LEU A 140 5.36 3.13 15.60
CA LEU A 140 5.43 1.67 15.46
C LEU A 140 6.89 1.20 15.26
N GLN A 141 7.68 1.93 14.49
CA GLN A 141 9.09 1.62 14.23
C GLN A 141 10.00 1.81 15.45
N GLN A 142 9.59 2.57 16.46
CA GLN A 142 10.34 2.72 17.72
C GLN A 142 10.14 1.56 18.71
N GLN A 143 9.26 0.60 18.40
CA GLN A 143 8.91 -0.52 19.28
C GLN A 143 9.56 -1.86 18.90
N ILE A 144 10.43 -1.84 17.89
CA ILE A 144 11.24 -2.97 17.41
C ILE A 144 12.72 -2.70 17.69
#